data_AF-A0A9P4HNX9-F1
#
_entry.id   AF-A0A9P4HNX9-F1
#
_cell.length_a   1.000
_cell.length_b   1.000
_cell.length_c   1.000
_cell.angle_alpha   90.00
_cell.angle_beta   90.00
_cell.angle_gamma   90.00
#
_symmetry.space_group_name_H-M   'P 1'
#
loop_
_entity.id
_entity.type
_entity.pdbx_description
1 polymer ?
#
loop_
_entity_poly.entity_id
_entity_poly.type
_entity_poly.pdbx_seq_one_letter_code
_entity_poly.pdbx_strand_id
1 'polypeptide(L)'
;MDEAPNCAICNAPAYPECPCESERLQIAVKQAEQRAMDERLAEIRDWVINHARQHILKAFESLTSIRKQAHAAYLASLPNYDIYMRYSGRPPIPHMYVSTLQSQIAEAHAELKRGIDADWRASVLRYPVVLDYFYSLIELRLPSDRSQEVIQPPFAAAGYADRGYDRGYIDASSVSVEKKKKKRRDREGSAGPERVHPAMHRIMRGPPPVPTPPLQHGAFPRPPGPYPY
;
A
#
# COMPACT_ATOMS: atom_id res chain seq x y z
N MET A 1 53.73 -7.24 -4.12
CA MET A 1 52.91 -7.71 -5.24
C MET A 1 51.55 -7.06 -5.10
N ASP A 2 50.97 -6.55 -6.19
CA ASP A 2 49.59 -6.06 -6.20
C ASP A 2 48.66 -7.26 -6.09
N GLU A 3 48.25 -7.57 -4.85
CA GLU A 3 47.38 -8.70 -4.50
C GLU A 3 45.89 -8.32 -4.58
N ALA A 4 45.60 -7.07 -4.94
CA ALA A 4 44.24 -6.56 -5.05
C ALA A 4 43.58 -7.06 -6.35
N PRO A 5 42.34 -7.56 -6.29
CA PRO A 5 41.67 -8.10 -7.46
C PRO A 5 41.34 -6.99 -8.48
N ASN A 6 41.35 -7.35 -9.76
CA ASN A 6 40.78 -6.50 -10.80
C ASN A 6 39.27 -6.40 -10.65
N CYS A 7 38.68 -5.32 -11.16
CA CYS A 7 37.25 -5.11 -11.15
C CYS A 7 36.50 -6.28 -11.83
N ALA A 8 35.53 -6.89 -11.15
CA ALA A 8 34.73 -8.02 -11.63
C ALA A 8 33.79 -7.69 -12.79
N ILE A 9 33.68 -6.42 -13.19
CA ILE A 9 32.78 -5.95 -14.26
C ILE A 9 33.57 -5.54 -15.50
N CYS A 10 34.65 -4.77 -15.35
CA CYS A 10 35.44 -4.25 -16.47
C CYS A 10 36.89 -4.74 -16.51
N ASN A 11 37.32 -5.51 -15.51
CA ASN A 11 38.67 -6.05 -15.36
C ASN A 11 39.80 -5.00 -15.25
N ALA A 12 39.46 -3.75 -14.91
CA ALA A 12 40.44 -2.71 -14.59
C ALA A 12 41.20 -3.04 -13.29
N PRO A 13 42.47 -2.60 -13.14
CA PRO A 13 43.23 -2.80 -11.91
C PRO A 13 42.57 -2.12 -10.72
N ALA A 14 42.87 -2.60 -9.51
CA ALA A 14 42.28 -2.08 -8.26
C ALA A 14 42.60 -0.61 -7.99
N TYR A 15 43.73 -0.11 -8.48
CA TYR A 15 44.10 1.29 -8.39
C TYR A 15 44.22 1.92 -9.79
N PRO A 16 43.59 3.09 -10.02
CA PRO A 16 42.66 3.78 -9.11
C PRO A 16 41.35 3.00 -8.93
N GLU A 17 40.60 3.28 -7.86
CA GLU A 17 39.32 2.61 -7.60
C GLU A 17 38.36 2.74 -8.78
N CYS A 18 37.86 1.60 -9.25
CA CYS A 18 36.89 1.52 -10.34
C CYS A 18 35.45 1.64 -9.79
N PRO A 19 34.60 2.52 -10.33
CA PRO A 19 33.25 2.75 -9.79
C PRO A 19 32.27 1.61 -10.10
N CYS A 20 32.55 0.74 -11.08
CA CYS A 20 31.57 -0.21 -11.63
C CYS A 20 30.93 -1.12 -10.57
N GLU A 21 31.73 -1.64 -9.62
CA GLU A 21 31.21 -2.56 -8.59
C GLU A 21 30.29 -1.86 -7.60
N SER A 22 30.65 -0.64 -7.21
CA SER A 22 29.84 0.19 -6.33
C SER A 22 28.51 0.58 -6.98
N GLU A 23 28.52 0.94 -8.27
CA GLU A 23 27.31 1.26 -9.04
C GLU A 23 26.40 0.03 -9.17
N ARG A 24 26.98 -1.14 -9.47
CA ARG A 24 26.21 -2.36 -9.61
C ARG A 24 25.61 -2.82 -8.28
N LEU A 25 26.33 -2.64 -7.17
CA LEU A 25 25.79 -2.85 -5.83
C LEU A 25 24.62 -1.92 -5.54
N GLN A 26 24.74 -0.62 -5.84
CA GLN A 26 23.64 0.33 -5.66
C GLN A 26 22.39 -0.06 -6.46
N ILE A 27 22.55 -0.55 -7.70
CA ILE A 27 21.42 -1.05 -8.51
C ILE A 27 20.80 -2.28 -7.85
N ALA A 28 21.62 -3.24 -7.40
CA ALA A 28 21.15 -4.45 -6.76
C ALA A 28 20.38 -4.15 -5.46
N VAL A 29 20.85 -3.19 -4.66
CA VAL A 29 20.16 -2.71 -3.44
C VAL A 29 18.79 -2.16 -3.80
N LYS A 30 18.69 -1.22 -4.76
CA LYS A 30 17.40 -0.67 -5.20
C LYS A 30 16.41 -1.74 -5.66
N GLN A 31 16.89 -2.73 -6.41
CA GLN A 31 16.05 -3.85 -6.87
C GLN A 31 15.62 -4.78 -5.72
N ALA A 32 16.47 -4.97 -4.71
CA ALA A 32 16.14 -5.74 -3.52
C ALA A 32 15.13 -5.00 -2.63
N GLU A 33 15.35 -3.70 -2.39
CA GLU A 33 14.43 -2.82 -1.67
C GLU A 33 13.05 -2.82 -2.29
N GLN A 34 12.96 -2.62 -3.61
CA GLN A 34 11.70 -2.62 -4.32
C GLN A 34 10.92 -3.93 -4.10
N ARG A 35 11.58 -5.08 -4.26
CA ARG A 35 10.95 -6.39 -4.07
C ARG A 35 10.55 -6.67 -2.62
N ALA A 36 11.34 -6.21 -1.65
CA ALA A 36 11.13 -6.53 -0.24
C ALA A 36 10.17 -5.57 0.47
N MET A 37 10.15 -4.29 0.05
CA MET A 37 9.52 -3.20 0.79
C MET A 37 8.27 -2.62 0.11
N ASP A 38 8.13 -2.70 -1.22
CA ASP A 38 7.00 -2.05 -1.92
C ASP A 38 5.64 -2.53 -1.42
N GLU A 39 5.45 -3.86 -1.32
CA GLU A 39 4.20 -4.47 -0.84
C GLU A 39 3.90 -4.08 0.61
N ARG A 40 4.94 -4.07 1.46
CA ARG A 40 4.82 -3.70 2.88
C ARG A 40 4.45 -2.22 3.06
N LEU A 41 5.09 -1.35 2.29
CA LEU A 41 4.79 0.08 2.29
C LEU A 41 3.40 0.37 1.73
N ALA A 42 2.92 -0.42 0.77
CA ALA A 42 1.55 -0.32 0.27
C ALA A 42 0.53 -0.68 1.36
N GLU A 43 0.72 -1.81 2.05
CA GLU A 43 -0.14 -2.22 3.17
C GLU A 43 -0.18 -1.17 4.29
N ILE A 44 1.00 -0.66 4.67
CA ILE A 44 1.14 0.43 5.64
C ILE A 44 0.35 1.67 5.20
N ARG A 45 0.52 2.08 3.94
CA ARG A 45 -0.15 3.27 3.40
C ARG A 45 -1.66 3.11 3.42
N ASP A 46 -2.17 1.96 2.99
CA ASP A 46 -3.60 1.66 2.96
C ASP A 46 -4.18 1.66 4.39
N TRP A 47 -3.47 1.05 5.34
CA TRP A 47 -3.85 1.06 6.74
C TRP A 47 -3.93 2.49 7.28
N VAL A 48 -2.90 3.31 7.08
CA VAL A 48 -2.87 4.72 7.54
C VAL A 48 -3.99 5.53 6.89
N ILE A 49 -4.19 5.42 5.58
CA ILE A 49 -5.23 6.16 4.86
C ILE A 49 -6.61 5.82 5.40
N ASN A 50 -6.90 4.53 5.60
CA ASN A 50 -8.20 4.10 6.11
C ASN A 50 -8.47 4.67 7.51
N HIS A 51 -7.51 4.58 8.42
CA HIS A 51 -7.68 5.07 9.79
C HIS A 51 -7.75 6.59 9.87
N ALA A 52 -6.91 7.30 9.11
CA ALA A 52 -6.94 8.76 9.02
C ALA A 52 -8.28 9.25 8.47
N ARG A 53 -8.78 8.64 7.40
CA ARG A 53 -10.08 8.97 6.81
C ARG A 53 -11.21 8.74 7.82
N GLN A 54 -11.23 7.59 8.49
CA GLN A 54 -12.26 7.30 9.50
C GLN A 54 -12.23 8.30 10.65
N HIS A 55 -11.04 8.68 11.15
CA HIS A 55 -10.91 9.68 12.20
C HIS A 55 -11.48 11.05 11.79
N ILE A 56 -11.12 11.51 10.59
CA ILE A 56 -11.62 12.78 10.04
C ILE A 56 -13.14 12.75 9.83
N LEU A 57 -13.67 11.67 9.25
CA LEU A 57 -15.11 11.53 9.03
C LEU A 57 -15.89 11.54 10.35
N LYS A 58 -15.43 10.80 11.36
CA LYS A 58 -16.08 10.78 12.69
C LYS A 58 -16.11 12.17 13.34
N ALA A 59 -15.02 12.93 13.23
CA ALA A 59 -14.97 14.31 13.74
C ALA A 59 -15.95 15.21 12.98
N PHE A 60 -15.97 15.12 11.65
CA PHE A 60 -16.88 15.89 10.81
C PHE A 60 -18.37 15.57 11.07
N GLU A 61 -18.70 14.29 11.26
CA GLU A 61 -20.06 13.85 11.60
C GLU A 61 -20.52 14.44 12.92
N SER A 62 -19.65 14.51 13.93
CA SER A 62 -19.95 15.16 15.21
C SER A 62 -20.25 16.65 15.03
N LEU A 63 -19.40 17.38 14.31
CA LEU A 63 -19.63 18.81 14.03
C LEU A 63 -20.92 19.06 13.24
N THR A 64 -21.15 18.26 12.21
CA THR A 64 -22.36 18.33 11.38
C THR A 64 -23.61 18.02 12.19
N SER A 65 -23.55 17.05 13.11
CA SER A 65 -24.66 16.72 14.01
C SER A 65 -25.02 17.90 14.90
N ILE A 66 -24.03 18.52 15.53
CA ILE A 66 -24.21 19.71 16.38
C ILE A 66 -24.85 20.86 15.59
N ARG A 67 -24.36 21.16 14.38
CA ARG A 67 -24.95 22.22 13.55
C ARG A 67 -26.37 21.92 13.13
N LYS A 68 -26.67 20.69 12.73
CA LYS A 68 -28.04 20.28 12.36
C LYS A 68 -29.00 20.45 13.54
N GLN A 69 -28.56 20.09 14.75
CA GLN A 69 -29.34 20.29 15.96
C GLN A 69 -29.58 21.79 16.25
N ALA A 70 -28.53 22.62 16.17
CA ALA A 70 -28.65 24.06 16.37
C ALA A 70 -29.56 24.72 15.32
N HIS A 71 -29.44 24.32 14.05
CA HIS A 71 -30.30 24.78 12.97
C HIS A 71 -31.77 24.37 13.19
N ALA A 72 -32.02 23.12 13.60
CA ALA A 72 -33.38 22.68 13.94
C ALA A 72 -33.98 23.48 15.11
N ALA A 73 -33.19 23.74 16.15
CA ALA A 73 -33.60 24.57 17.27
C ALA A 73 -33.89 26.02 16.86
N TYR A 74 -33.06 26.59 15.97
CA TYR A 74 -33.29 27.92 15.42
C TYR A 74 -34.59 27.99 14.63
N LEU A 75 -34.83 27.05 13.72
CA LEU A 75 -36.07 27.02 12.94
C LEU A 75 -37.30 26.89 13.84
N ALA A 76 -37.25 26.02 14.86
CA ALA A 76 -38.32 25.89 15.84
C ALA A 76 -38.58 27.19 16.65
N SER A 77 -37.57 28.07 16.78
CA SER A 77 -37.71 29.36 17.46
C SER A 77 -38.31 30.46 16.57
N LEU A 78 -38.40 30.26 15.25
CA LEU A 78 -38.89 31.28 14.34
C LEU A 78 -40.41 31.54 14.54
N PRO A 79 -40.85 32.81 14.50
CA PRO A 79 -42.26 33.14 14.62
C PRO A 79 -43.10 32.45 13.52
N ASN A 80 -44.23 31.87 13.91
CA ASN A 80 -45.16 31.16 13.01
C ASN A 80 -44.58 29.91 12.31
N TYR A 81 -43.39 29.43 12.70
CA TYR A 81 -42.80 28.23 12.09
C TYR A 81 -43.62 26.97 12.32
N ASP A 82 -44.14 26.76 13.53
CA ASP A 82 -45.01 25.61 13.84
C ASP A 82 -46.28 25.60 12.99
N ILE A 83 -46.88 26.78 12.78
CA ILE A 83 -48.07 26.94 11.93
C ILE A 83 -47.69 26.67 10.47
N TYR A 84 -46.58 27.25 10.00
CA TYR A 84 -46.07 27.01 8.64
C TYR A 84 -45.86 25.52 8.35
N MET A 85 -45.25 24.77 9.29
CA MET A 85 -45.02 23.33 9.16
C MET A 85 -46.32 22.52 9.23
N ARG A 86 -47.26 22.87 10.13
CA ARG A 86 -48.56 22.19 10.27
C ARG A 86 -49.40 22.22 8.99
N TYR A 87 -49.30 23.32 8.24
CA TYR A 87 -50.04 23.52 6.99
C TYR A 87 -49.18 23.27 5.74
N SER A 88 -48.10 22.49 5.85
CA SER A 88 -47.25 22.09 4.72
C SER A 88 -46.77 23.28 3.87
N GLY A 89 -46.43 24.39 4.52
CA GLY A 89 -45.96 25.62 3.88
C GLY A 89 -47.05 26.53 3.30
N ARG A 90 -48.34 26.22 3.54
CA ARG A 90 -49.50 27.05 3.14
C ARG A 90 -50.35 27.48 4.35
N PRO A 91 -49.77 28.18 5.35
CA PRO A 91 -50.49 28.56 6.56
C PRO A 91 -51.58 29.61 6.28
N PRO A 92 -52.70 29.58 7.03
CA PRO A 92 -53.76 30.58 6.94
C PRO A 92 -53.37 31.87 7.71
N ILE A 93 -52.23 32.45 7.37
CA ILE A 93 -51.71 33.71 7.93
C ILE A 93 -51.42 34.72 6.80
N PRO A 94 -51.37 36.03 7.08
CA PRO A 94 -51.15 37.03 6.03
C PRO A 94 -49.86 36.79 5.23
N HIS A 95 -49.93 37.02 3.92
CA HIS A 95 -48.84 36.72 2.97
C HIS A 95 -47.50 37.37 3.36
N MET A 96 -47.51 38.59 3.92
CA MET A 96 -46.30 39.28 4.36
C MET A 96 -45.51 38.50 5.43
N TYR A 97 -46.20 37.87 6.38
CA TYR A 97 -45.55 37.04 7.41
C TYR A 97 -45.01 35.74 6.81
N VAL A 98 -45.72 35.14 5.85
CA VAL A 98 -45.26 33.95 5.13
C VAL A 98 -44.00 34.25 4.33
N SER A 99 -43.98 35.35 3.58
CA SER A 99 -42.81 35.76 2.78
C SER A 99 -41.59 36.02 3.66
N THR A 100 -41.77 36.72 4.78
CA THR A 100 -40.69 37.00 5.75
C THR A 100 -40.14 35.69 6.34
N LEU A 101 -41.02 34.78 6.77
CA LEU A 101 -40.63 33.49 7.32
C LEU A 101 -39.90 32.62 6.28
N GLN A 102 -40.37 32.61 5.03
CA GLN A 102 -39.71 31.89 3.94
C GLN A 102 -38.29 32.43 3.69
N SER A 103 -38.12 33.75 3.73
CA SER A 103 -36.79 34.38 3.61
C SER A 103 -35.88 33.94 4.76
N GLN A 104 -36.36 33.95 5.99
CA GLN A 104 -35.59 33.52 7.17
C GLN A 104 -35.21 32.04 7.11
N ILE A 105 -36.13 31.16 6.65
CA ILE A 105 -35.86 29.73 6.45
C ILE A 105 -34.78 29.54 5.37
N ALA A 106 -34.91 30.24 4.24
CA ALA A 106 -33.95 30.16 3.14
C ALA A 106 -32.55 30.63 3.58
N GLU A 107 -32.47 31.72 4.32
CA GLU A 107 -31.22 32.22 4.89
C GLU A 107 -30.61 31.22 5.88
N ALA A 108 -31.41 30.65 6.78
CA ALA A 108 -30.96 29.64 7.74
C ALA A 108 -30.39 28.40 7.05
N HIS A 109 -31.03 27.94 5.97
CA HIS A 109 -30.54 26.82 5.16
C HIS A 109 -29.22 27.15 4.47
N ALA A 110 -29.09 28.36 3.92
CA ALA A 110 -27.85 28.81 3.31
C ALA A 110 -26.71 28.88 4.34
N GLU A 111 -26.98 29.37 5.55
CA GLU A 111 -26.01 29.44 6.62
C GLU A 111 -25.59 28.05 7.13
N LEU A 112 -26.54 27.13 7.30
CA LEU A 112 -26.22 25.73 7.63
C LEU A 112 -25.29 25.12 6.59
N LYS A 113 -25.56 25.33 5.29
CA LYS A 113 -24.71 24.83 4.22
C LYS A 113 -23.29 25.41 4.28
N ARG A 114 -23.16 26.74 4.45
CA ARG A 114 -21.86 27.40 4.61
C ARG A 114 -21.09 26.86 5.82
N GLY A 115 -21.77 26.65 6.95
CA GLY A 115 -21.18 26.08 8.16
C GLY A 115 -20.69 24.66 7.97
N ILE A 116 -21.47 23.79 7.31
CA ILE A 116 -21.06 22.42 6.97
C ILE A 116 -19.84 22.42 6.03
N ASP A 117 -19.81 23.30 5.04
CA ASP A 117 -18.66 23.42 4.12
C ASP A 117 -17.38 23.90 4.85
N ALA A 118 -17.54 24.82 5.81
CA ALA A 118 -16.44 25.29 6.64
C ALA A 118 -15.89 24.16 7.54
N ASP A 119 -16.77 23.37 8.16
CA ASP A 119 -16.35 22.20 8.96
C ASP A 119 -15.64 21.15 8.13
N TRP A 120 -16.13 20.88 6.93
CA TRP A 120 -15.48 19.93 6.04
C TRP A 120 -14.06 20.39 5.72
N ARG A 121 -13.90 21.67 5.34
CA ARG A 121 -12.58 22.26 5.08
C ARG A 121 -11.67 22.15 6.30
N ALA A 122 -12.16 22.54 7.48
CA ALA A 122 -11.40 22.47 8.72
C ALA A 122 -10.98 21.02 9.07
N SER A 123 -11.86 20.06 8.82
CA SER A 123 -11.60 18.64 9.06
C SER A 123 -10.51 18.11 8.12
N VAL A 124 -10.57 18.44 6.83
CA VAL A 124 -9.55 18.04 5.83
C VAL A 124 -8.18 18.66 6.14
N LEU A 125 -8.13 19.91 6.63
CA LEU A 125 -6.87 20.56 7.00
C LEU A 125 -6.11 19.84 8.14
N ARG A 126 -6.76 18.93 8.86
CA ARG A 126 -6.13 18.11 9.93
C ARG A 126 -5.37 16.90 9.40
N TYR A 127 -5.46 16.57 8.10
CA TYR A 127 -4.80 15.38 7.55
C TYR A 127 -3.32 15.26 7.89
N PRO A 128 -2.46 16.30 7.78
CA PRO A 128 -1.03 16.16 8.07
C PRO A 128 -0.77 15.59 9.48
N VAL A 129 -1.34 16.22 10.51
CA VAL A 129 -1.15 15.80 11.91
C VAL A 129 -1.74 14.42 12.19
N VAL A 130 -2.89 14.10 11.57
CA VAL A 130 -3.55 12.80 11.73
C VAL A 130 -2.74 11.68 11.06
N LEU A 131 -2.21 11.94 9.87
CA LEU A 131 -1.34 11.02 9.16
C LEU A 131 -0.05 10.79 9.95
N ASP A 132 0.60 11.84 10.44
CA ASP A 132 1.81 11.74 11.28
C ASP A 132 1.56 10.86 12.51
N TYR A 133 0.42 11.05 13.19
CA TYR A 133 0.05 10.20 14.31
C TYR A 133 -0.08 8.72 13.90
N PHE A 134 -0.82 8.40 12.84
CA PHE A 134 -1.00 7.00 12.44
C PHE A 134 0.30 6.36 11.93
N TYR A 135 1.16 7.11 11.25
CA TYR A 135 2.50 6.62 10.90
C TYR A 135 3.36 6.38 12.15
N SER A 136 3.23 7.20 13.20
CA SER A 136 3.97 7.01 14.46
C SER A 136 3.62 5.72 15.21
N LEU A 137 2.47 5.11 14.91
CA LEU A 137 2.05 3.83 15.50
C LEU A 137 2.73 2.62 14.85
N ILE A 138 3.44 2.81 13.74
CA ILE A 138 4.03 1.73 12.97
C ILE A 138 5.45 1.47 13.47
N GLU A 139 5.70 0.25 13.93
CA GLU A 139 7.02 -0.18 14.40
C GLU A 139 7.74 -1.03 13.34
N LEU A 140 8.93 -0.60 12.93
CA LEU A 140 9.87 -1.42 12.17
C LEU A 140 10.87 -2.07 13.14
N ARG A 141 10.98 -3.39 13.10
CA ARG A 141 11.98 -4.13 13.90
C ARG A 141 13.00 -4.77 13.00
N LEU A 142 14.26 -4.45 13.24
CA LEU A 142 15.41 -5.07 12.58
C LEU A 142 16.00 -6.15 13.49
N PRO A 143 16.45 -7.30 12.94
CA PRO A 143 17.20 -8.27 13.71
C PRO A 143 18.49 -7.65 14.27
N SER A 144 18.97 -8.15 15.40
CA SER A 144 20.29 -7.79 15.91
C SER A 144 21.38 -8.35 15.01
N ASP A 145 22.48 -7.61 14.84
CA ASP A 145 23.69 -8.07 14.13
C ASP A 145 24.24 -9.39 14.68
N ARG A 146 23.96 -9.70 15.95
CA ARG A 146 24.41 -10.93 16.63
C ARG A 146 23.45 -12.11 16.50
N SER A 147 22.30 -11.92 15.86
CA SER A 147 21.32 -12.99 15.67
C SER A 147 21.86 -14.05 14.70
N GLN A 148 21.58 -15.34 14.98
CA GLN A 148 22.07 -16.44 14.14
C GLN A 148 21.59 -16.34 12.69
N GLU A 149 20.40 -15.79 12.45
CA GLU A 149 19.84 -15.58 11.10
C GLU A 149 20.63 -14.54 10.28
N VAL A 150 21.26 -13.56 10.95
CA VAL A 150 22.12 -12.56 10.31
C VAL A 150 23.54 -13.10 10.13
N ILE A 151 24.09 -13.79 11.14
CA ILE A 151 25.46 -14.33 11.09
C ILE A 151 25.55 -15.50 10.11
N GLN A 152 24.56 -16.39 10.12
CA GLN A 152 24.53 -17.61 9.32
C GLN A 152 23.23 -17.67 8.52
N PRO A 153 23.07 -16.80 7.51
CA PRO A 153 21.88 -16.83 6.69
C PRO A 153 21.79 -18.16 5.93
N PRO A 154 20.58 -18.64 5.61
CA PRO A 154 20.38 -19.95 5.01
C PRO A 154 21.07 -20.11 3.64
N PHE A 155 21.34 -19.01 2.93
CA PHE A 155 22.13 -19.05 1.69
C PHE A 155 23.65 -19.19 1.94
N ALA A 156 24.16 -18.82 3.12
CA ALA A 156 25.53 -19.15 3.51
C ALA A 156 25.66 -20.64 3.84
N ALA A 157 24.66 -21.21 4.54
CA ALA A 157 24.62 -22.63 4.92
C ALA A 157 24.28 -23.58 3.76
N ALA A 158 23.43 -23.16 2.82
CA ALA A 158 23.14 -23.89 1.58
C ALA A 158 24.30 -23.84 0.57
N GLY A 159 25.41 -23.22 0.97
CA GLY A 159 26.61 -23.08 0.18
C GLY A 159 26.57 -21.86 -0.73
N TYR A 160 27.29 -20.83 -0.30
CA TYR A 160 28.46 -20.43 -1.09
C TYR A 160 29.44 -21.62 -1.12
N ALA A 161 29.01 -22.78 -1.64
CA ALA A 161 29.91 -23.82 -2.10
C ALA A 161 30.39 -23.27 -3.43
N ASP A 162 31.29 -22.32 -3.26
CA ASP A 162 32.11 -21.74 -4.26
C ASP A 162 32.74 -22.90 -5.03
N ARG A 163 32.19 -23.20 -6.21
CA ARG A 163 32.79 -24.16 -7.14
C ARG A 163 34.18 -23.72 -7.62
N GLY A 164 34.74 -22.60 -7.12
CA GLY A 164 36.07 -22.07 -7.42
C GLY A 164 37.01 -21.80 -6.23
N TYR A 165 36.57 -21.91 -4.96
CA TYR A 165 37.36 -21.67 -3.73
C TYR A 165 37.59 -22.98 -2.98
N ASP A 166 37.09 -24.10 -3.49
CA ASP A 166 37.56 -25.39 -3.04
C ASP A 166 38.94 -25.65 -3.67
N ARG A 167 39.98 -25.34 -2.90
CA ARG A 167 41.42 -25.52 -3.17
C ARG A 167 41.82 -26.98 -3.43
N GLY A 168 40.86 -27.88 -3.67
CA GLY A 168 41.05 -29.31 -3.90
C GLY A 168 40.98 -29.77 -5.36
N TYR A 169 40.61 -28.93 -6.34
CA TYR A 169 40.37 -29.42 -7.72
C TYR A 169 41.61 -29.62 -8.60
N ILE A 170 42.83 -29.33 -8.12
CA ILE A 170 44.06 -29.55 -8.92
C ILE A 170 44.61 -31.00 -8.78
N ASP A 171 44.19 -31.79 -7.78
CA ASP A 171 44.87 -33.08 -7.48
C ASP A 171 44.07 -34.35 -7.80
N ALA A 172 42.86 -34.24 -8.37
CA ALA A 172 42.03 -35.43 -8.66
C ALA A 172 42.12 -35.94 -10.10
N SER A 173 43.16 -35.56 -10.84
CA SER A 173 43.53 -36.23 -12.09
C SER A 173 44.30 -37.52 -11.82
N SER A 174 43.74 -38.46 -11.03
CA SER A 174 44.14 -39.86 -11.12
C SER A 174 43.11 -40.81 -10.48
N VAL A 175 42.84 -41.87 -11.23
CA VAL A 175 42.24 -43.16 -10.80
C VAL A 175 40.71 -43.25 -10.73
N SER A 176 40.17 -43.63 -11.88
CA SER A 176 38.89 -44.30 -12.12
C SER A 176 38.78 -45.66 -11.42
N VAL A 177 37.66 -45.92 -10.72
CA VAL A 177 37.15 -47.29 -10.49
C VAL A 177 35.61 -47.30 -10.47
N GLU A 178 35.02 -47.98 -11.45
CA GLU A 178 33.62 -48.36 -11.52
C GLU A 178 33.25 -49.40 -10.45
N LYS A 179 32.05 -49.31 -9.84
CA LYS A 179 31.39 -50.50 -9.25
C LYS A 179 29.90 -50.61 -9.54
N LYS A 180 29.60 -51.82 -10.02
CA LYS A 180 28.40 -52.38 -10.65
C LYS A 180 27.27 -52.70 -9.66
N LYS A 181 26.05 -52.57 -10.18
CA LYS A 181 24.72 -52.89 -9.64
C LYS A 181 24.50 -54.41 -9.46
N LYS A 182 23.76 -54.86 -8.43
CA LYS A 182 23.26 -56.26 -8.31
C LYS A 182 21.79 -56.32 -7.84
N LYS A 183 21.03 -57.22 -8.47
CA LYS A 183 19.57 -57.46 -8.43
C LYS A 183 19.29 -58.90 -7.92
N ARG A 184 18.21 -59.14 -7.15
CA ARG A 184 17.54 -60.46 -6.90
C ARG A 184 16.23 -60.22 -6.09
N ARG A 185 14.99 -60.42 -6.62
CA ARG A 185 14.09 -61.62 -6.67
C ARG A 185 14.00 -62.40 -5.34
N ASP A 186 12.88 -62.88 -4.77
CA ASP A 186 11.39 -62.88 -4.95
C ASP A 186 10.82 -63.59 -3.69
N ARG A 187 9.61 -63.27 -3.18
CA ARG A 187 8.62 -64.25 -2.62
C ARG A 187 7.28 -63.60 -2.21
N GLU A 188 6.17 -64.20 -2.66
CA GLU A 188 4.76 -63.82 -2.44
C GLU A 188 4.17 -64.28 -1.08
N GLY A 189 3.08 -63.63 -0.64
CA GLY A 189 2.20 -64.11 0.43
C GLY A 189 1.11 -63.13 0.95
N SER A 190 0.00 -63.04 0.20
CA SER A 190 -1.42 -62.79 0.56
C SER A 190 -1.90 -61.76 1.61
N ALA A 191 -2.89 -60.94 1.15
CA ALA A 191 -4.21 -60.60 1.74
C ALA A 191 -4.52 -59.08 1.85
N GLY A 192 -5.58 -58.62 1.15
CA GLY A 192 -6.08 -57.23 1.12
C GLY A 192 -7.09 -56.89 2.25
N PRO A 193 -7.97 -55.85 2.14
CA PRO A 193 -8.29 -55.05 0.96
C PRO A 193 -8.49 -53.51 1.18
N GLU A 194 -8.85 -52.83 0.08
CA GLU A 194 -9.59 -51.55 -0.06
C GLU A 194 -8.94 -50.18 0.27
N ARG A 195 -8.63 -49.43 -0.80
CA ARG A 195 -9.42 -48.23 -1.20
C ARG A 195 -9.07 -47.79 -2.63
N VAL A 196 -10.08 -47.24 -3.29
CA VAL A 196 -10.28 -47.20 -4.74
C VAL A 196 -10.27 -45.75 -5.26
N HIS A 197 -9.41 -45.50 -6.27
CA HIS A 197 -9.47 -44.48 -7.36
C HIS A 197 -9.29 -42.96 -7.06
N PRO A 198 -9.01 -42.10 -8.08
CA PRO A 198 -7.68 -41.94 -8.70
C PRO A 198 -7.25 -40.46 -8.88
N ALA A 199 -5.97 -40.26 -9.21
CA ALA A 199 -5.42 -38.96 -9.61
C ALA A 199 -5.93 -38.53 -11.00
N MET A 200 -6.48 -37.32 -11.08
CA MET A 200 -6.76 -36.61 -12.33
C MET A 200 -5.78 -35.45 -12.48
N HIS A 201 -5.02 -35.46 -13.57
CA HIS A 201 -4.34 -34.28 -14.10
C HIS A 201 -5.33 -33.13 -14.29
N ARG A 202 -4.98 -31.92 -13.84
CA ARG A 202 -5.51 -30.68 -14.42
C ARG A 202 -4.48 -29.56 -14.36
N ILE A 203 -3.97 -29.24 -15.54
CA ILE A 203 -3.40 -27.95 -15.92
C ILE A 203 -4.53 -26.92 -15.85
N MET A 204 -4.36 -25.85 -15.06
CA MET A 204 -5.17 -24.62 -15.11
C MET A 204 -4.20 -23.45 -14.92
N ARG A 205 -3.62 -22.88 -15.99
CA ARG A 205 -4.07 -21.63 -16.64
C ARG A 205 -4.66 -20.62 -15.64
N GLY A 206 -3.86 -19.61 -15.32
CA GLY A 206 -4.28 -18.45 -14.53
C GLY A 206 -5.37 -17.63 -15.23
N PRO A 207 -6.08 -16.77 -14.47
CA PRO A 207 -7.16 -15.93 -14.99
C PRO A 207 -6.65 -14.88 -16.00
N PRO A 208 -7.49 -14.48 -16.98
CA PRO A 208 -7.10 -13.53 -18.02
C PRO A 208 -6.85 -12.12 -17.47
N PRO A 209 -5.97 -11.31 -18.10
CA PRO A 209 -5.81 -9.90 -17.75
C PRO A 209 -7.09 -9.11 -18.05
N VAL A 210 -7.51 -8.30 -17.09
CA VAL A 210 -8.63 -7.35 -17.23
C VAL A 210 -8.19 -6.20 -18.14
N PRO A 211 -9.03 -5.73 -19.10
CA PRO A 211 -8.67 -4.64 -19.99
C PRO A 211 -8.56 -3.31 -19.25
N THR A 212 -7.40 -2.67 -19.34
CA THR A 212 -7.14 -1.30 -18.85
C THR A 212 -7.92 -0.29 -19.72
N PRO A 213 -8.68 0.65 -19.14
CA PRO A 213 -9.34 1.71 -19.92
C PRO A 213 -8.32 2.69 -20.54
N PRO A 214 -8.62 3.26 -21.72
CA PRO A 214 -7.69 4.12 -22.44
C PRO A 214 -7.44 5.45 -21.72
N LEU A 215 -6.16 5.80 -21.58
CA LEU A 215 -5.70 7.11 -21.12
C LEU A 215 -6.09 8.16 -22.17
N GLN A 216 -7.11 8.97 -21.88
CA GLN A 216 -7.35 10.20 -22.62
C GLN A 216 -6.28 11.22 -22.24
N HIS A 217 -5.32 11.40 -23.14
CA HIS A 217 -4.49 12.59 -23.18
C HIS A 217 -5.39 13.80 -23.49
N GLY A 218 -5.69 14.61 -22.48
CA GLY A 218 -6.47 15.84 -22.59
C GLY A 218 -5.76 16.98 -21.86
N ALA A 219 -5.20 17.88 -22.65
CA ALA A 219 -4.44 19.05 -22.26
C ALA A 219 -5.09 19.91 -21.16
N PHE A 220 -4.32 20.25 -20.12
CA PHE A 220 -4.61 21.43 -19.31
C PHE A 220 -4.13 22.68 -20.07
N PRO A 221 -4.98 23.70 -20.29
CA PRO A 221 -4.54 24.96 -20.88
C PRO A 221 -3.64 25.74 -19.92
N ARG A 222 -2.53 26.24 -20.47
CA ARG A 222 -1.51 27.07 -19.81
C ARG A 222 -2.11 28.44 -19.46
N PRO A 223 -1.82 29.02 -18.28
CA PRO A 223 -2.30 30.37 -17.95
C PRO A 223 -1.59 31.45 -18.81
N PRO A 224 -2.29 32.54 -19.17
CA PRO A 224 -1.72 33.61 -19.99
C PRO A 224 -0.68 34.43 -19.21
N GLY A 225 0.44 34.73 -19.86
CA GLY A 225 1.52 35.57 -19.32
C GLY A 225 1.19 37.07 -19.34
N PRO A 226 2.02 37.90 -18.68
CA PRO A 226 1.73 39.31 -18.43
C PRO A 226 1.83 40.17 -19.71
N TYR A 227 0.92 41.13 -19.85
CA TYR A 227 0.85 42.11 -20.94
C TYR A 227 2.05 43.09 -20.92
N PRO A 228 2.58 43.50 -22.09
CA PRO A 228 3.41 44.69 -22.20
C PRO A 228 2.57 45.96 -22.47
N TYR A 229 3.17 47.10 -22.09
CA TYR A 229 2.68 48.48 -22.20
C TYR A 229 2.18 48.90 -23.59
#